data_AF-A0A847MZD6-F1
#
_entry.id   AF-A0A847MZD6-F1
#
_cell.length_a   1.000
_cell.length_b   1.000
_cell.length_c   1.000
_cell.angle_alpha   90.00
_cell.angle_beta   90.00
_cell.angle_gamma   90.00
#
_symmetry.space_group_name_H-M   'P 1'
#
loop_
_entity.id
_entity.type
_entity.pdbx_description
1 polymer ?
#
loop_
_entity_poly.entity_id
_entity_poly.type
_entity_poly.pdbx_seq_one_letter_code
_entity_poly.pdbx_strand_id
1 'polypeptide(L)'
;MKRVLLLTLLLTLFFSLSAMSLDFVALEARTALSGVFLLLDADEVIFSKQIGYKDHRQQLVFDEHTLFCIGSITKPMVAMTLQNLVDENQRVGEFLPQLTTLAPLTIASLVNHRTSLVRDLTDLGLVDSYEAISLSELVSLIDRKGMGQPGGRYAYSNANYQVLAKILEQRTGQSFAQAMESRLFLPLGMRESRALDEDIPEALAQGHSRNLQTLKPYHFSTLAGSGNVVVTVKDLVHFTQAVLNGYFGDPFTLWGWNRGTFFEKLYLEH
;
A
#
# COMPACT_ATOMS: atom_id res chain seq x y z
N MET A 1 48.51 -44.27 -1.21
CA MET A 1 49.37 -43.06 -1.36
C MET A 1 48.53 -41.91 -1.91
N LYS A 2 48.52 -40.79 -1.18
CA LYS A 2 47.92 -39.46 -1.40
C LYS A 2 46.92 -39.27 -2.55
N ARG A 3 45.63 -39.17 -2.21
CA ARG A 3 44.59 -38.52 -3.01
C ARG A 3 44.87 -37.01 -3.01
N VAL A 4 45.14 -36.43 -4.16
CA VAL A 4 45.27 -34.97 -4.34
C VAL A 4 43.88 -34.39 -4.49
N LEU A 5 43.49 -33.57 -3.51
CA LEU A 5 42.27 -32.79 -3.49
C LEU A 5 42.44 -31.64 -4.51
N LEU A 6 41.81 -31.75 -5.68
CA LEU A 6 41.71 -30.63 -6.60
C LEU A 6 40.55 -29.75 -6.11
N LEU A 7 40.90 -28.75 -5.29
CA LEU A 7 40.04 -27.63 -4.95
C LEU A 7 39.80 -26.84 -6.24
N THR A 8 38.80 -27.23 -7.03
CA THR A 8 38.26 -26.34 -8.07
C THR A 8 37.57 -25.21 -7.35
N LEU A 9 38.34 -24.11 -7.27
CA LEU A 9 37.92 -22.72 -7.16
C LEU A 9 36.43 -22.56 -7.48
N LEU A 10 35.57 -22.67 -6.46
CA LEU A 10 34.33 -21.93 -6.49
C LEU A 10 34.79 -20.48 -6.64
N LEU A 11 34.66 -19.93 -7.84
CA LEU A 11 34.37 -18.51 -7.98
C LEU A 11 33.09 -18.29 -7.19
N THR A 12 33.24 -18.09 -5.88
CA THR A 12 32.43 -17.16 -5.15
C THR A 12 32.52 -15.88 -5.96
N LEU A 13 31.54 -15.65 -6.83
CA LEU A 13 31.06 -14.31 -7.07
C LEU A 13 30.65 -13.77 -5.70
N PHE A 14 31.64 -13.35 -4.93
CA PHE A 14 31.50 -12.14 -4.15
C PHE A 14 31.22 -11.08 -5.21
N PHE A 15 29.95 -10.91 -5.55
CA PHE A 15 29.45 -9.59 -5.80
C PHE A 15 29.72 -8.84 -4.50
N SER A 16 30.91 -8.26 -4.40
CA SER A 16 31.12 -7.19 -3.46
C SER A 16 30.02 -6.20 -3.78
N LEU A 17 29.21 -5.88 -2.78
CA LEU A 17 28.18 -4.84 -2.81
C LEU A 17 28.79 -3.44 -3.03
N SER A 18 29.89 -3.33 -3.77
CA SER A 18 30.65 -2.12 -4.05
C SER A 18 30.25 -1.47 -5.37
N ALA A 19 29.18 -1.91 -6.03
CA ALA A 19 28.72 -1.38 -7.32
C ALA A 19 27.31 -0.77 -7.30
N MET A 20 26.76 -0.50 -6.12
CA MET A 20 25.63 0.42 -5.97
C MET A 20 25.96 1.46 -4.90
N SER A 21 27.10 2.15 -5.05
CA SER A 21 27.27 3.44 -4.41
C SER A 21 26.32 4.42 -5.10
N LEU A 22 25.02 4.34 -4.78
CA LEU A 22 24.17 5.51 -4.94
C LEU A 22 24.89 6.61 -4.18
N ASP A 23 25.41 7.58 -4.91
CA ASP A 23 26.03 8.76 -4.31
C ASP A 23 24.90 9.59 -3.70
N PHE A 24 24.50 9.20 -2.49
CA PHE A 24 23.44 9.85 -1.73
C PHE A 24 23.81 11.32 -1.42
N VAL A 25 25.11 11.65 -1.39
CA VAL A 25 25.59 13.03 -1.28
C VAL A 25 25.28 13.80 -2.55
N ALA A 26 25.56 13.23 -3.73
CA ALA A 26 25.16 13.84 -5.00
C ALA A 26 23.63 13.89 -5.18
N LEU A 27 22.89 12.89 -4.70
CA LEU A 27 21.43 12.89 -4.73
C LEU A 27 20.86 14.01 -3.85
N GLU A 28 21.34 14.14 -2.62
CA GLU A 28 20.95 15.21 -1.69
C GLU A 28 21.32 16.60 -2.22
N ALA A 29 22.51 16.76 -2.80
CA ALA A 29 22.96 18.04 -3.36
C ALA A 29 22.20 18.47 -4.64
N ARG A 30 21.55 17.53 -5.35
CA ARG A 30 20.90 17.78 -6.65
C ARG A 30 19.38 17.71 -6.59
N THR A 31 18.81 17.32 -5.45
CA THR A 31 17.36 17.09 -5.35
C THR A 31 16.79 17.70 -4.08
N ALA A 32 15.51 18.07 -4.13
CA ALA A 32 14.72 18.48 -2.99
C ALA A 32 14.13 17.28 -2.23
N LEU A 33 14.83 16.14 -2.26
CA LEU A 33 14.32 14.85 -1.78
C LEU A 33 14.51 14.73 -0.28
N SER A 34 13.44 14.36 0.42
CA SER A 34 13.50 13.94 1.82
C SER A 34 12.80 12.60 1.98
N GLY A 35 13.42 11.68 2.70
CA GLY A 35 12.86 10.37 2.96
C GLY A 35 13.90 9.36 3.43
N VAL A 36 13.45 8.11 3.53
CA VAL A 36 14.25 6.98 3.98
C VAL A 36 14.36 5.96 2.85
N PHE A 37 15.60 5.56 2.56
CA PHE A 37 15.96 4.51 1.62
C PHE A 37 16.29 3.27 2.42
N LEU A 38 15.71 2.14 2.02
CA LEU A 38 15.88 0.86 2.69
C LEU A 38 16.16 -0.22 1.65
N LEU A 39 17.10 -1.11 1.94
CA LEU A 39 17.25 -2.38 1.24
C LEU A 39 17.07 -3.52 2.24
N LEU A 40 16.13 -4.40 1.94
CA LEU A 40 15.83 -5.60 2.70
C LEU A 40 16.24 -6.82 1.87
N ASP A 41 16.97 -7.75 2.47
CA ASP A 41 17.26 -9.07 1.92
C ASP A 41 16.61 -10.13 2.81
N ALA A 42 15.55 -10.76 2.29
CA ALA A 42 14.65 -11.65 3.04
C ALA A 42 14.17 -11.02 4.36
N ASP A 43 14.85 -11.33 5.47
CA ASP A 43 14.52 -10.89 6.82
C ASP A 43 15.47 -9.80 7.36
N GLU A 44 16.52 -9.42 6.64
CA GLU A 44 17.56 -8.51 7.14
C GLU A 44 17.57 -7.16 6.40
N VAL A 45 17.51 -6.07 7.16
CA VAL A 45 17.77 -4.73 6.63
C VAL A 45 19.28 -4.58 6.46
N ILE A 46 19.74 -4.74 5.22
CA ILE A 46 21.18 -4.68 4.87
C ILE A 46 21.64 -3.26 4.52
N PHE A 47 20.71 -2.33 4.29
CA PHE A 47 21.01 -0.92 4.09
C PHE A 47 19.85 -0.03 4.52
N SER A 48 20.16 1.06 5.23
CA SER A 48 19.21 2.13 5.54
C SER A 48 19.90 3.49 5.49
N LYS A 49 19.30 4.45 4.80
CA LYS A 49 19.80 5.82 4.69
C LYS A 49 18.65 6.81 4.70
N GLN A 50 18.75 7.81 5.57
CA GLN A 50 17.84 8.94 5.61
C GLN A 50 18.50 10.14 4.90
N ILE A 51 17.70 10.90 4.16
CA ILE A 51 18.11 12.17 3.53
C ILE A 51 17.04 13.22 3.83
N GLY A 52 17.47 14.45 4.07
CA GLY A 52 16.57 15.59 4.26
C GLY A 52 15.82 15.57 5.59
N TYR A 53 14.56 16.04 5.57
CA TYR A 53 13.79 16.36 6.77
C TYR A 53 12.39 15.76 6.75
N LYS A 54 11.92 15.35 7.93
CA LYS A 54 10.52 15.03 8.23
C LYS A 54 9.62 16.25 8.00
N ASP A 55 10.11 17.44 8.32
CA ASP A 55 9.47 18.72 8.02
C ASP A 55 10.54 19.73 7.58
N HIS A 56 10.50 20.15 6.31
CA HIS A 56 11.46 21.12 5.77
C HIS A 56 11.36 22.52 6.39
N ARG A 57 10.16 22.97 6.76
CA ARG A 57 9.94 24.31 7.31
C ARG A 57 10.49 24.40 8.73
N GLN A 58 10.30 23.34 9.50
CA GLN A 58 10.74 23.25 10.90
C GLN A 58 12.13 22.62 11.04
N GLN A 59 12.71 22.09 9.97
CA GLN A 59 13.96 21.33 9.95
C GLN A 59 13.96 20.14 10.92
N LEU A 60 12.81 19.47 11.08
CA LEU A 60 12.70 18.26 11.88
C LEU A 60 13.28 17.09 11.11
N VAL A 61 14.17 16.33 11.74
CA VAL A 61 14.76 15.12 11.14
C VAL A 61 13.83 13.92 11.30
N PHE A 62 14.05 12.89 10.49
CA PHE A 62 13.38 11.61 10.64
C PHE A 62 13.90 10.85 11.87
N ASP A 63 13.03 10.09 12.51
CA ASP A 63 13.33 9.15 13.58
C ASP A 63 12.61 7.81 13.34
N GLU A 64 12.82 6.81 14.21
CA GLU A 64 12.20 5.49 14.12
C GLU A 64 10.68 5.49 14.28
N HIS A 65 10.13 6.56 14.88
CA HIS A 65 8.70 6.77 15.14
C HIS A 65 8.02 7.56 14.02
N THR A 66 8.78 8.04 13.04
CA THR A 66 8.23 8.87 11.98
C THR A 66 7.29 8.05 11.10
N LEU A 67 6.05 8.52 11.00
CA LEU A 67 5.02 7.93 10.17
C LEU A 67 5.10 8.49 8.75
N PHE A 68 4.91 7.63 7.76
CA PHE A 68 4.86 7.99 6.36
C PHE A 68 3.50 7.63 5.78
N CYS A 69 2.92 8.56 5.03
CA CYS A 69 1.80 8.23 4.15
C CYS A 69 2.31 7.38 3.00
N ILE A 70 1.89 6.11 2.95
CA ILE A 70 2.35 5.15 1.95
C ILE A 70 1.43 5.07 0.73
N GLY A 71 0.38 5.89 0.71
CA GLY A 71 -0.58 5.94 -0.39
C GLY A 71 -1.03 4.55 -0.80
N SER A 72 -0.89 4.23 -2.09
CA SER A 72 -1.45 2.99 -2.67
C SER A 72 -0.82 1.68 -2.19
N ILE A 73 0.26 1.71 -1.41
CA ILE A 73 0.74 0.52 -0.66
C ILE A 73 -0.30 0.09 0.40
N THR A 74 -1.25 0.96 0.75
CA THR A 74 -2.45 0.60 1.53
C THR A 74 -3.25 -0.56 0.90
N LYS A 75 -3.34 -0.61 -0.44
CA LYS A 75 -4.20 -1.57 -1.14
C LYS A 75 -3.81 -3.03 -0.93
N PRO A 76 -2.55 -3.45 -1.11
CA PRO A 76 -2.17 -4.84 -0.80
C PRO A 76 -2.43 -5.19 0.67
N MET A 77 -2.25 -4.25 1.61
CA MET A 77 -2.59 -4.46 3.03
C MET A 77 -4.09 -4.75 3.21
N VAL A 78 -4.98 -4.00 2.53
CA VAL A 78 -6.44 -4.25 2.56
C VAL A 78 -6.78 -5.60 1.93
N ALA A 79 -6.21 -5.92 0.77
CA ALA A 79 -6.46 -7.19 0.07
C ALA A 79 -6.05 -8.40 0.92
N MET A 80 -4.86 -8.36 1.51
CA MET A 80 -4.34 -9.42 2.40
C MET A 80 -5.13 -9.54 3.70
N THR A 81 -5.70 -8.44 4.21
CA THR A 81 -6.59 -8.50 5.37
C THR A 81 -7.92 -9.16 5.03
N LEU A 82 -8.47 -8.87 3.84
CA LEU A 82 -9.74 -9.40 3.37
C LEU A 82 -9.69 -10.87 2.95
N GLN A 83 -8.57 -11.34 2.39
CA GLN A 83 -8.47 -12.70 1.84
C GLN A 83 -8.82 -13.79 2.86
N ASN A 84 -8.61 -13.52 4.15
CA ASN A 84 -8.88 -14.46 5.24
C ASN A 84 -10.35 -14.43 5.69
N LEU A 85 -11.19 -13.59 5.07
CA LEU A 85 -12.56 -13.31 5.51
C LEU A 85 -13.62 -13.54 4.42
N VAL A 86 -13.22 -13.57 3.15
CA VAL A 86 -14.10 -13.69 1.98
C VAL A 86 -13.45 -14.54 0.88
N ASP A 87 -14.24 -15.06 -0.05
CA ASP A 87 -13.77 -15.75 -1.26
C ASP A 87 -13.76 -14.80 -2.46
N GLU A 88 -12.80 -14.97 -3.38
CA GLU A 88 -12.59 -14.08 -4.52
C GLU A 88 -13.79 -14.03 -5.50
N ASN A 89 -14.62 -15.09 -5.52
CA ASN A 89 -15.81 -15.21 -6.37
C ASN A 89 -17.07 -14.62 -5.74
N GLN A 90 -17.05 -14.31 -4.43
CA GLN A 90 -18.19 -13.70 -3.78
C GLN A 90 -18.46 -12.32 -4.36
N ARG A 91 -19.73 -11.97 -4.40
CA ARG A 91 -20.21 -10.72 -4.98
C ARG A 91 -20.33 -9.63 -3.93
N VAL A 92 -20.15 -8.38 -4.34
CA VAL A 92 -20.36 -7.20 -3.48
C VAL A 92 -21.75 -7.22 -2.85
N GLY A 93 -22.78 -7.62 -3.61
CA GLY A 93 -24.17 -7.66 -3.14
C GLY A 93 -24.43 -8.68 -2.02
N GLU A 94 -23.56 -9.68 -1.82
CA GLU A 94 -23.65 -10.61 -0.68
C GLU A 94 -23.32 -9.93 0.65
N PHE A 95 -22.51 -8.87 0.60
CA PHE A 95 -22.08 -8.11 1.78
C PHE A 95 -22.84 -6.78 1.91
N LEU A 96 -23.05 -6.11 0.79
CA LEU A 96 -23.60 -4.76 0.70
C LEU A 96 -24.82 -4.74 -0.23
N PRO A 97 -25.93 -5.41 0.14
CA PRO A 97 -27.10 -5.58 -0.73
C PRO A 97 -27.78 -4.27 -1.14
N GLN A 98 -27.54 -3.19 -0.39
CA GLN A 98 -28.02 -1.84 -0.71
C GLN A 98 -27.31 -1.20 -1.91
N LEU A 99 -26.13 -1.69 -2.31
CA LEU A 99 -25.35 -1.17 -3.43
C LEU A 99 -25.74 -1.90 -4.71
N THR A 100 -26.91 -1.57 -5.26
CA THR A 100 -27.52 -2.32 -6.35
C THR A 100 -26.72 -2.26 -7.65
N THR A 101 -26.01 -1.17 -7.91
CA THR A 101 -25.18 -1.02 -9.11
C THR A 101 -23.90 -1.84 -9.00
N LEU A 102 -23.29 -1.86 -7.81
CA LEU A 102 -22.05 -2.61 -7.56
C LEU A 102 -22.29 -4.09 -7.27
N ALA A 103 -23.52 -4.47 -6.91
CA ALA A 103 -23.88 -5.82 -6.46
C ALA A 103 -23.34 -6.97 -7.35
N PRO A 104 -23.27 -6.88 -8.69
CA PRO A 104 -22.76 -7.95 -9.54
C PRO A 104 -21.22 -8.13 -9.51
N LEU A 105 -20.47 -7.13 -9.05
CA LEU A 105 -19.01 -7.18 -9.02
C LEU A 105 -18.53 -8.25 -8.03
N THR A 106 -17.43 -8.93 -8.35
CA THR A 106 -16.80 -9.90 -7.45
C THR A 106 -15.69 -9.24 -6.65
N ILE A 107 -15.29 -9.85 -5.54
CA ILE A 107 -14.09 -9.43 -4.80
C ILE A 107 -12.86 -9.43 -5.72
N ALA A 108 -12.71 -10.47 -6.55
CA ALA A 108 -11.64 -10.55 -7.53
C ALA A 108 -11.64 -9.37 -8.50
N SER A 109 -12.80 -8.93 -9.02
CA SER A 109 -12.83 -7.84 -9.99
C SER A 109 -12.43 -6.51 -9.36
N LEU A 110 -12.77 -6.28 -8.08
CA LEU A 110 -12.33 -5.10 -7.31
C LEU A 110 -10.82 -5.10 -7.10
N VAL A 111 -10.27 -6.20 -6.55
CA VAL A 111 -8.83 -6.33 -6.24
C VAL A 111 -7.98 -6.13 -7.50
N ASN A 112 -8.44 -6.69 -8.62
CA ASN A 112 -7.74 -6.67 -9.92
C ASN A 112 -8.02 -5.42 -10.77
N HIS A 113 -8.77 -4.44 -10.28
CA HIS A 113 -9.12 -3.24 -11.04
C HIS A 113 -9.85 -3.50 -12.38
N ARG A 114 -10.78 -4.46 -12.40
CA ARG A 114 -11.56 -4.88 -13.59
C ARG A 114 -13.06 -4.60 -13.47
N THR A 115 -13.38 -3.44 -12.91
CA THR A 115 -14.76 -3.04 -12.58
C THR A 115 -15.29 -1.91 -13.44
N SER A 116 -14.39 -1.18 -14.13
CA SER A 116 -14.72 0.08 -14.81
C SER A 116 -15.36 1.12 -13.89
N LEU A 117 -15.06 1.09 -12.59
CA LEU A 117 -15.39 2.18 -11.67
C LEU A 117 -14.54 3.42 -11.99
N VAL A 118 -15.06 4.57 -11.58
CA VAL A 118 -14.31 5.82 -11.57
C VAL A 118 -12.99 5.63 -10.83
N ARG A 119 -11.93 6.31 -11.29
CA ARG A 119 -10.64 6.28 -10.61
C ARG A 119 -10.76 6.84 -9.19
N ASP A 120 -11.21 8.09 -9.10
CA ASP A 120 -11.39 8.86 -7.87
C ASP A 120 -12.64 9.75 -7.99
N LEU A 121 -13.45 9.87 -6.92
CA LEU A 121 -14.60 10.79 -6.91
C LEU A 121 -14.18 12.27 -6.85
N THR A 122 -12.99 12.54 -6.31
CA THR A 122 -12.38 13.87 -6.25
C THR A 122 -12.03 14.40 -7.64
N ASP A 123 -11.58 13.53 -8.56
CA ASP A 123 -11.32 13.89 -9.97
C ASP A 123 -12.58 14.37 -10.69
N LEU A 124 -13.76 13.96 -10.23
CA LEU A 124 -15.05 14.38 -10.77
C LEU A 124 -15.68 15.56 -10.02
N GLY A 125 -15.03 16.07 -8.97
CA GLY A 125 -15.58 17.12 -8.10
C GLY A 125 -16.81 16.68 -7.29
N LEU A 126 -17.04 15.37 -7.15
CA LEU A 126 -18.15 14.81 -6.37
C LEU A 126 -17.82 14.71 -4.87
N VAL A 127 -16.54 14.80 -4.53
CA VAL A 127 -15.99 14.82 -3.17
C VAL A 127 -14.90 15.88 -3.14
N ASP A 128 -14.87 16.73 -2.11
CA ASP A 128 -13.75 17.64 -1.88
C ASP A 128 -12.61 16.85 -1.21
N SER A 129 -11.39 17.00 -1.71
CA SER A 129 -10.21 16.28 -1.20
C SER A 129 -9.79 16.73 0.20
N TYR A 130 -10.32 17.85 0.70
CA TYR A 130 -9.97 18.44 1.98
C TYR A 130 -11.10 18.41 3.01
N GLU A 131 -12.27 17.92 2.64
CA GLU A 131 -13.43 17.83 3.54
C GLU A 131 -13.65 16.38 4.00
N ALA A 132 -14.14 16.24 5.23
CA ALA A 132 -14.46 14.94 5.80
C ALA A 132 -15.63 14.27 5.07
N ILE A 133 -15.48 12.98 4.77
CA ILE A 133 -16.55 12.13 4.26
C ILE A 133 -16.52 10.76 4.94
N SER A 134 -17.68 10.21 5.29
CA SER A 134 -17.74 8.85 5.85
C SER A 134 -17.51 7.80 4.77
N LEU A 135 -16.92 6.65 5.12
CA LEU A 135 -16.73 5.54 4.17
C LEU A 135 -18.07 5.05 3.59
N SER A 136 -19.14 5.04 4.39
CA SER A 136 -20.49 4.68 3.94
C SER A 136 -21.02 5.63 2.87
N GLU A 137 -20.84 6.94 3.06
CA GLU A 137 -21.25 7.95 2.09
C GLU A 137 -20.39 7.89 0.81
N LEU A 138 -19.08 7.75 0.97
CA LEU A 138 -18.13 7.60 -0.12
C LEU A 138 -18.52 6.41 -1.02
N VAL A 139 -18.77 5.24 -0.43
CA VAL A 139 -19.21 4.05 -1.19
C VAL A 139 -20.60 4.22 -1.79
N SER A 140 -21.50 4.92 -1.12
CA SER A 140 -22.82 5.24 -1.69
C SER A 140 -22.72 6.16 -2.91
N LEU A 141 -21.78 7.12 -2.91
CA LEU A 141 -21.50 7.96 -4.09
C LEU A 141 -20.88 7.15 -5.23
N ILE A 142 -20.00 6.19 -4.94
CA ILE A 142 -19.43 5.27 -5.95
C ILE A 142 -20.55 4.47 -6.62
N ASP A 143 -21.46 3.89 -5.83
CA ASP A 143 -22.60 3.12 -6.36
C ASP A 143 -23.53 3.99 -7.21
N ARG A 144 -23.87 5.21 -6.75
CA ARG A 144 -24.68 6.18 -7.52
C ARG A 144 -24.01 6.64 -8.80
N LYS A 145 -22.68 6.84 -8.78
CA LYS A 145 -21.90 7.22 -9.97
C LYS A 145 -21.94 6.11 -11.03
N GLY A 146 -22.08 4.87 -10.58
CA GLY A 146 -22.16 3.67 -11.38
C GLY A 146 -20.83 3.25 -11.99
N MET A 147 -20.89 2.16 -12.74
CA MET A 147 -19.75 1.55 -13.44
C MET A 147 -19.95 1.60 -14.96
N GLY A 148 -18.84 1.53 -15.70
CA GLY A 148 -18.87 1.22 -17.13
C GLY A 148 -19.31 -0.23 -17.39
N GLN A 149 -18.98 -0.79 -18.55
CA GLN A 149 -19.31 -2.20 -18.82
C GLN A 149 -18.55 -3.14 -17.88
N PRO A 150 -19.25 -3.99 -17.10
CA PRO A 150 -18.62 -4.91 -16.14
C PRO A 150 -17.84 -6.03 -16.84
N GLY A 151 -16.83 -6.57 -16.15
CA GLY A 151 -15.92 -7.58 -16.71
C GLY A 151 -14.91 -7.00 -17.71
N GLY A 152 -14.76 -5.67 -17.71
CA GLY A 152 -13.96 -4.92 -18.65
C GLY A 152 -12.44 -5.05 -18.47
N ARG A 153 -11.73 -4.25 -19.26
CA ARG A 153 -10.27 -4.12 -19.22
C ARG A 153 -9.81 -3.59 -17.86
N TYR A 154 -8.55 -3.83 -17.53
CA TYR A 154 -7.91 -3.20 -16.38
C TYR A 154 -8.02 -1.68 -16.46
N ALA A 155 -8.45 -1.08 -15.35
CA ALA A 155 -8.53 0.35 -15.17
C ALA A 155 -8.33 0.66 -13.67
N TYR A 156 -7.15 1.18 -13.34
CA TYR A 156 -6.80 1.53 -11.96
C TYR A 156 -7.87 2.43 -11.32
N SER A 157 -8.30 2.06 -10.12
CA SER A 157 -9.39 2.75 -9.42
C SER A 157 -9.26 2.60 -7.92
N ASN A 158 -9.21 3.73 -7.23
CA ASN A 158 -9.25 3.81 -5.77
C ASN A 158 -10.64 3.46 -5.24
N ALA A 159 -11.69 3.73 -6.01
CA ALA A 159 -13.07 3.36 -5.70
C ALA A 159 -13.23 1.85 -5.42
N ASN A 160 -12.49 0.99 -6.12
CA ASN A 160 -12.50 -0.45 -5.84
C ASN A 160 -12.11 -0.76 -4.39
N TYR A 161 -11.06 -0.12 -3.90
CA TYR A 161 -10.52 -0.39 -2.57
C TYR A 161 -11.32 0.31 -1.46
N GLN A 162 -12.02 1.40 -1.77
CA GLN A 162 -13.03 1.98 -0.88
C GLN A 162 -14.20 1.01 -0.68
N VAL A 163 -14.68 0.35 -1.76
CA VAL A 163 -15.70 -0.70 -1.66
C VAL A 163 -15.19 -1.90 -0.85
N LEU A 164 -13.95 -2.36 -1.10
CA LEU A 164 -13.32 -3.44 -0.33
C LEU A 164 -13.19 -3.09 1.16
N ALA A 165 -12.76 -1.88 1.50
CA ALA A 165 -12.72 -1.42 2.89
C ALA A 165 -14.11 -1.47 3.54
N LYS A 166 -15.18 -1.13 2.80
CA LYS A 166 -16.54 -1.23 3.34
C LYS A 166 -17.00 -2.66 3.54
N ILE A 167 -16.58 -3.58 2.68
CA ILE A 167 -16.80 -5.02 2.87
C ILE A 167 -16.04 -5.51 4.11
N LEU A 168 -14.82 -5.02 4.35
CA LEU A 168 -14.06 -5.34 5.55
C LEU A 168 -14.80 -4.90 6.83
N GLU A 169 -15.36 -3.69 6.86
CA GLU A 169 -16.22 -3.25 7.99
C GLU A 169 -17.39 -4.21 8.19
N GLN A 170 -18.09 -4.56 7.10
CA GLN A 170 -19.26 -5.43 7.16
C GLN A 170 -18.93 -6.84 7.67
N ARG A 171 -17.78 -7.39 7.28
CA ARG A 171 -17.35 -8.74 7.71
C ARG A 171 -16.88 -8.79 9.15
N THR A 172 -16.39 -7.68 9.67
CA THR A 172 -15.76 -7.63 10.99
C THR A 172 -16.67 -7.03 12.05
N GLY A 173 -17.66 -6.22 11.65
CA GLY A 173 -18.45 -5.41 12.57
C GLY A 173 -17.66 -4.26 13.21
N GLN A 174 -16.46 -3.96 12.69
CA GLN A 174 -15.54 -2.94 13.19
C GLN A 174 -15.42 -1.80 12.17
N SER A 175 -14.98 -0.62 12.60
CA SER A 175 -14.57 0.41 11.64
C SER A 175 -13.38 -0.07 10.81
N PHE A 176 -13.15 0.50 9.62
CA PHE A 176 -12.02 0.12 8.79
C PHE A 176 -10.68 0.20 9.56
N ALA A 177 -10.47 1.27 10.32
CA ALA A 177 -9.26 1.44 11.12
C ALA A 177 -9.10 0.35 12.20
N GLN A 178 -10.17 0.02 12.92
CA GLN A 178 -10.18 -1.04 13.93
C GLN A 178 -9.94 -2.44 13.32
N ALA A 179 -10.51 -2.69 12.14
CA ALA A 179 -10.30 -3.95 11.43
C ALA A 179 -8.85 -4.09 10.98
N MET A 180 -8.24 -3.05 10.39
CA MET A 180 -6.83 -3.05 10.02
C MET A 180 -5.91 -3.21 11.23
N GLU A 181 -6.20 -2.50 12.32
CA GLU A 181 -5.43 -2.59 13.56
C GLU A 181 -5.45 -4.01 14.14
N SER A 182 -6.64 -4.57 14.35
CA SER A 182 -6.79 -5.86 15.03
C SER A 182 -6.39 -7.06 14.17
N ARG A 183 -6.46 -6.96 12.84
CA ARG A 183 -6.25 -8.11 11.93
C ARG A 183 -4.95 -8.07 11.14
N LEU A 184 -4.36 -6.90 10.96
CA LEU A 184 -3.11 -6.75 10.23
C LEU A 184 -2.03 -6.19 11.12
N PHE A 185 -2.23 -5.00 11.69
CA PHE A 185 -1.15 -4.28 12.33
C PHE A 185 -0.68 -4.96 13.61
N LEU A 186 -1.58 -5.28 14.54
CA LEU A 186 -1.22 -5.93 15.80
C LEU A 186 -0.64 -7.34 15.60
N PRO A 187 -1.23 -8.23 14.76
CA PRO A 187 -0.66 -9.57 14.52
C PRO A 187 0.75 -9.55 13.93
N LEU A 188 1.06 -8.56 13.09
CA LEU A 188 2.39 -8.40 12.49
C LEU A 188 3.36 -7.56 13.34
N GLY A 189 2.95 -7.13 14.54
CA GLY A 189 3.78 -6.28 15.38
C GLY A 189 4.01 -4.87 14.83
N MET A 190 3.14 -4.40 13.93
CA MET A 190 3.15 -3.05 13.37
C MET A 190 2.47 -2.06 14.33
N ARG A 191 3.10 -1.79 15.47
CA ARG A 191 2.44 -1.14 16.62
C ARG A 191 2.19 0.35 16.44
N GLU A 192 2.82 1.00 15.48
CA GLU A 192 2.72 2.44 15.24
C GLU A 192 1.87 2.75 14.00
N SER A 193 1.64 1.76 13.15
CA SER A 193 0.84 1.87 11.93
C SER A 193 -0.64 2.10 12.22
N ARG A 194 -1.26 2.99 11.43
CA ARG A 194 -2.66 3.38 11.58
C ARG A 194 -3.31 3.54 10.21
N ALA A 195 -4.61 3.29 10.13
CA ALA A 195 -5.42 3.83 9.05
C ALA A 195 -6.05 5.14 9.54
N LEU A 196 -5.78 6.24 8.85
CA LEU A 196 -6.22 7.57 9.25
C LEU A 196 -7.60 7.91 8.67
N ASP A 197 -8.41 8.63 9.44
CA ASP A 197 -9.66 9.24 8.99
C ASP A 197 -9.61 10.77 9.09
N GLU A 198 -9.59 11.32 10.31
CA GLU A 198 -9.62 12.75 10.64
C GLU A 198 -8.32 13.18 11.34
N ASP A 199 -7.89 12.43 12.36
CA ASP A 199 -6.74 12.81 13.19
C ASP A 199 -5.41 12.57 12.48
N ILE A 200 -4.64 13.64 12.29
CA ILE A 200 -3.29 13.59 11.73
C ILE A 200 -2.28 13.54 12.89
N PRO A 201 -1.52 12.44 13.05
CA PRO A 201 -0.52 12.34 14.11
C PRO A 201 0.62 13.33 13.92
N GLU A 202 1.15 13.90 15.01
CA GLU A 202 2.37 14.75 14.98
C GLU A 202 3.59 13.99 14.44
N ALA A 203 3.61 12.66 14.58
CA ALA A 203 4.64 11.80 14.04
C ALA A 203 4.62 11.71 12.50
N LEU A 204 3.55 12.14 11.82
CA LEU A 204 3.44 12.08 10.37
C LEU A 204 4.44 13.03 9.70
N ALA A 205 5.23 12.49 8.76
CA ALA A 205 6.11 13.26 7.92
C ALA A 205 5.32 14.24 7.04
N GLN A 206 5.76 15.49 7.03
CA GLN A 206 5.10 16.57 6.31
C GLN A 206 5.50 16.54 4.84
N GLY A 207 4.54 16.20 3.97
CA GLY A 207 4.75 16.22 2.53
C GLY A 207 5.07 17.63 2.00
N HIS A 208 5.94 17.71 0.99
CA HIS A 208 6.37 18.95 0.36
C HIS A 208 6.42 18.84 -1.17
N SER A 209 6.30 19.98 -1.84
CA SER A 209 6.49 20.09 -3.30
C SER A 209 7.99 20.08 -3.66
N ARG A 210 8.32 19.98 -4.95
CA ARG A 210 9.71 20.09 -5.43
C ARG A 210 10.41 21.38 -5.02
N ASN A 211 9.66 22.44 -4.73
CA ASN A 211 10.18 23.73 -4.29
C ASN A 211 10.19 23.84 -2.75
N LEU A 212 10.11 22.72 -2.04
CA LEU A 212 10.10 22.62 -0.56
C LEU A 212 8.92 23.32 0.12
N GLN A 213 7.86 23.62 -0.63
CA GLN A 213 6.64 24.16 -0.04
C GLN A 213 5.84 23.04 0.61
N THR A 214 5.46 23.24 1.87
CA THR A 214 4.55 22.37 2.62
C THR A 214 3.27 22.13 1.82
N LEU A 215 2.89 20.87 1.67
CA LEU A 215 1.62 20.49 1.06
C LEU A 215 0.56 20.38 2.16
N LYS A 216 -0.60 20.98 1.92
CA LYS A 216 -1.78 20.72 2.74
C LYS A 216 -2.15 19.24 2.54
N PRO A 217 -2.24 18.42 3.61
CA PRO A 217 -2.67 17.04 3.46
C PRO A 217 -4.13 16.99 3.00
N TYR A 218 -4.46 16.00 2.18
CA TYR A 218 -5.85 15.64 1.94
C TYR A 218 -6.50 15.17 3.24
N HIS A 219 -7.83 15.28 3.30
CA HIS A 219 -8.58 14.63 4.34
C HIS A 219 -8.54 13.11 4.10
N PHE A 220 -7.95 12.36 5.02
CA PHE A 220 -7.60 10.94 4.79
C PHE A 220 -8.82 10.04 4.61
N SER A 221 -9.97 10.42 5.14
CA SER A 221 -11.22 9.69 4.90
C SER A 221 -11.64 9.62 3.42
N THR A 222 -11.20 10.58 2.58
CA THR A 222 -11.41 10.53 1.12
C THR A 222 -10.62 9.39 0.44
N LEU A 223 -9.57 8.90 1.11
CA LEU A 223 -8.66 7.84 0.67
C LEU A 223 -8.89 6.52 1.43
N ALA A 224 -10.00 6.38 2.16
CA ALA A 224 -10.28 5.21 3.00
C ALA A 224 -10.14 3.89 2.21
N GLY A 225 -9.27 3.00 2.69
CA GLY A 225 -8.99 1.71 2.05
C GLY A 225 -8.06 1.75 0.84
N SER A 226 -7.88 2.92 0.21
CA SER A 226 -7.12 3.05 -1.03
C SER A 226 -5.77 3.74 -0.83
N GLY A 227 -5.63 4.56 0.21
CA GLY A 227 -4.41 5.35 0.42
C GLY A 227 -4.22 5.96 1.81
N ASN A 228 -5.05 5.60 2.79
CA ASN A 228 -5.08 6.25 4.10
C ASN A 228 -4.30 5.53 5.20
N VAL A 229 -3.47 4.53 4.87
CA VAL A 229 -2.59 3.92 5.87
C VAL A 229 -1.29 4.71 5.99
N VAL A 230 -0.86 4.88 7.23
CA VAL A 230 0.45 5.42 7.59
C VAL A 230 1.23 4.38 8.39
N VAL A 231 2.54 4.32 8.17
CA VAL A 231 3.44 3.34 8.79
C VAL A 231 4.76 3.96 9.16
N THR A 232 5.46 3.39 10.13
CA THR A 232 6.91 3.63 10.31
C THR A 232 7.69 2.75 9.34
N VAL A 233 8.97 3.07 9.11
CA VAL A 233 9.86 2.21 8.31
C VAL A 233 9.96 0.80 8.91
N LYS A 234 10.03 0.71 10.25
CA LYS A 234 10.07 -0.55 10.97
C LYS A 234 8.82 -1.39 10.76
N ASP A 235 7.64 -0.78 10.85
CA ASP A 235 6.38 -1.49 10.64
C ASP A 235 6.22 -1.94 9.18
N LEU A 236 6.68 -1.13 8.22
CA LEU A 236 6.69 -1.54 6.82
C LEU A 236 7.59 -2.76 6.58
N VAL A 237 8.75 -2.84 7.26
CA VAL A 237 9.62 -4.02 7.23
C VAL A 237 8.90 -5.27 7.75
N HIS A 238 8.19 -5.18 8.89
CA HIS A 238 7.42 -6.31 9.40
C HIS A 238 6.36 -6.79 8.40
N PHE A 239 5.65 -5.86 7.75
CA PHE A 239 4.70 -6.21 6.70
C PHE A 239 5.40 -6.90 5.51
N THR A 240 6.50 -6.36 5.02
CA THR A 240 7.26 -6.95 3.91
C THR A 240 7.76 -8.35 4.25
N GLN A 241 8.34 -8.55 5.44
CA GLN A 241 8.78 -9.88 5.91
C GLN A 241 7.62 -10.86 6.00
N ALA A 242 6.46 -10.44 6.51
CA ALA A 242 5.27 -11.30 6.57
C ALA A 242 4.83 -11.77 5.18
N VAL A 243 4.87 -10.88 4.18
CA VAL A 243 4.57 -11.24 2.79
C VAL A 243 5.60 -12.22 2.22
N LEU A 244 6.90 -11.94 2.37
CA LEU A 244 7.98 -12.77 1.84
C LEU A 244 8.01 -14.17 2.47
N ASN A 245 7.68 -14.26 3.76
CA ASN A 245 7.64 -15.53 4.50
C ASN A 245 6.32 -16.30 4.33
N GLY A 246 5.42 -15.81 3.47
CA GLY A 246 4.19 -16.51 3.13
C GLY A 246 3.12 -16.51 4.23
N TYR A 247 3.14 -15.54 5.15
CA TYR A 247 2.14 -15.41 6.21
C TYR A 247 0.70 -15.34 5.65
N PHE A 248 0.57 -14.73 4.46
CA PHE A 248 -0.69 -14.59 3.73
C PHE A 248 -0.92 -15.72 2.70
N GLY A 249 -0.11 -16.77 2.71
CA GLY A 249 -0.05 -17.76 1.63
C GLY A 249 1.08 -17.46 0.64
N ASP A 250 1.18 -18.25 -0.43
CA ASP A 250 2.25 -18.07 -1.43
C ASP A 250 2.17 -16.66 -2.04
N PRO A 251 3.20 -15.81 -1.86
CA PRO A 251 3.21 -14.43 -2.34
C PRO A 251 2.91 -14.33 -3.84
N PHE A 252 3.28 -15.33 -4.65
CA PHE A 252 3.03 -15.34 -6.09
C PHE A 252 1.57 -15.66 -6.45
N THR A 253 0.79 -16.15 -5.51
CA THR A 253 -0.61 -16.54 -5.71
C THR A 253 -1.61 -15.62 -5.00
N LEU A 254 -1.11 -14.67 -4.19
CA LEU A 254 -1.93 -13.64 -3.53
C LEU A 254 -2.80 -12.92 -4.56
N TRP A 255 -4.05 -12.62 -4.16
CA TRP A 255 -5.06 -12.04 -5.06
C TRP A 255 -4.51 -10.85 -5.83
N GLY A 256 -4.39 -10.98 -7.15
CA GLY A 256 -4.23 -9.88 -8.10
C GLY A 256 -2.92 -9.11 -8.15
N TRP A 257 -2.16 -9.05 -7.05
CA TRP A 257 -0.95 -8.21 -6.98
C TRP A 257 0.29 -8.87 -7.63
N ASN A 258 0.36 -10.20 -7.62
CA ASN A 258 1.46 -10.95 -8.24
C ASN A 258 1.03 -11.88 -9.40
N ARG A 259 -0.23 -11.78 -9.85
CA ARG A 259 -0.67 -12.50 -11.07
C ARG A 259 -0.19 -11.83 -12.37
N GLY A 260 0.49 -10.68 -12.27
CA GLY A 260 1.34 -10.16 -13.35
C GLY A 260 2.67 -10.89 -13.33
N THR A 261 2.91 -11.75 -14.32
CA THR A 261 4.18 -12.48 -14.41
C THR A 261 5.31 -11.59 -14.91
N PHE A 262 6.43 -11.55 -14.20
CA PHE A 262 7.73 -11.19 -14.79
C PHE A 262 8.20 -12.31 -15.74
N PHE A 263 7.51 -12.52 -16.87
CA PHE A 263 8.08 -13.26 -17.99
C PHE A 263 8.64 -12.23 -18.98
N GLU A 264 9.96 -12.23 -19.13
CA GLU A 264 10.70 -11.58 -20.22
C GLU A 264 10.41 -10.08 -20.45
N LYS A 265 10.96 -9.23 -19.57
CA LYS A 265 11.30 -7.81 -19.83
C LYS A 265 10.20 -6.84 -20.28
N LEU A 266 8.91 -7.13 -20.11
CA LEU A 266 7.87 -6.09 -20.05
C LEU A 266 6.88 -6.40 -18.94
N TYR A 267 6.75 -5.47 -17.99
CA TYR A 267 5.60 -5.42 -17.11
C TYR A 267 4.38 -5.08 -17.98
N LEU A 268 3.61 -6.10 -18.35
CA LEU A 268 2.30 -5.91 -18.95
C LEU A 268 1.30 -5.88 -17.78
N GLU A 269 0.80 -4.69 -17.45
CA GLU A 269 -0.41 -4.57 -16.63
C GLU A 269 -1.52 -5.38 -17.31
N HIS A 270 -2.02 -6.42 -16.65
CA HIS A 270 -3.13 -7.21 -17.13
C HIS A 270 -4.46 -6.57 -16.75
#